data_AF-A0A811PU92-F1
#
_entry.id   AF-A0A811PU92-F1
#
_cell.length_a   1.000
_cell.length_b   1.000
_cell.length_c   1.000
_cell.angle_alpha   90.00
_cell.angle_beta   90.00
_cell.angle_gamma   90.00
#
_symmetry.space_group_name_H-M   'P 1'
#
loop_
_entity.id
_entity.type
_entity.pdbx_description
1 polymer ?
#
loop_
_entity_poly.entity_id
_entity_poly.type
_entity_poly.pdbx_seq_one_letter_code
_entity_poly.pdbx_strand_id
1 'polypeptide(L)'
;MCKASVLKEQCVIFTLTNGPEKPFVQILPRHKKRDGAGKKATTFANRIWLDYGDAAAINKGEEVTLMDWGNAIIEEIKMDSGVITELVGELRLEGSVKTTKLKITWLADVEELVPLTLVECDYLINKKKICSKTAFLFTKFLSPQFLLNVGVMLQENLC
;
A
#
# COMPACT_ATOMS: atom_id res chain seq x y z
N MET A 1 -1.24 -1.16 12.74
CA MET A 1 -0.96 -2.24 11.76
C MET A 1 0.01 -1.61 10.76
N CYS A 2 1.27 -2.03 10.72
CA CYS A 2 2.37 -1.26 10.07
C CYS A 2 3.07 -2.07 8.99
N LYS A 3 2.30 -2.75 8.13
CA LYS A 3 2.86 -3.51 7.00
C LYS A 3 2.46 -2.79 5.73
N ALA A 4 3.45 -2.35 4.94
CA ALA A 4 3.21 -1.91 3.58
C ALA A 4 3.09 -3.17 2.73
N SER A 5 1.89 -3.42 2.18
CA SER A 5 1.60 -4.50 1.23
C SER A 5 1.14 -3.91 -0.07
N VAL A 6 1.36 -4.66 -1.14
CA VAL A 6 0.73 -4.40 -2.45
C VAL A 6 0.00 -5.65 -2.92
N LEU A 7 -1.08 -5.48 -3.66
CA LEU A 7 -1.81 -6.58 -4.27
C LEU A 7 -0.99 -7.19 -5.42
N LYS A 8 -0.78 -8.51 -5.38
CA LYS A 8 0.10 -9.19 -6.35
C LYS A 8 -0.30 -8.97 -7.81
N GLU A 9 -1.59 -8.92 -8.09
CA GLU A 9 -2.14 -8.80 -9.46
C GLU A 9 -2.52 -7.36 -9.84
N GLN A 10 -2.46 -6.42 -8.89
CA GLN A 10 -2.87 -5.03 -9.09
C GLN A 10 -1.80 -4.09 -8.54
N CYS A 11 -0.56 -4.29 -8.98
CA CYS A 11 0.56 -3.44 -8.63
C CYS A 11 1.24 -2.86 -9.87
N VAL A 12 1.83 -1.69 -9.71
CA VAL A 12 2.53 -0.92 -10.75
C VAL A 12 3.92 -0.56 -10.24
N ILE A 13 4.92 -0.67 -11.10
CA ILE A 13 6.28 -0.23 -10.77
C ILE A 13 6.34 1.29 -10.82
N PHE A 14 6.95 1.89 -9.80
CA PHE A 14 7.39 3.27 -9.82
C PHE A 14 8.91 3.33 -9.73
N THR A 15 9.54 3.85 -10.79
CA THR A 15 10.99 4.03 -10.90
C THR A 15 11.38 5.45 -10.51
N LEU A 16 12.13 5.58 -9.41
CA LEU A 16 12.71 6.82 -8.90
C LEU A 16 14.10 7.03 -9.51
N THR A 17 14.23 7.99 -10.43
CA THR A 17 15.44 8.23 -11.23
C THR A 17 16.64 8.69 -10.40
N ASN A 18 16.40 9.43 -9.32
CA ASN A 18 17.39 9.86 -8.33
C ASN A 18 17.28 9.08 -7.00
N GLY A 19 16.57 7.94 -7.00
CA GLY A 19 16.48 7.04 -5.86
C GLY A 19 17.79 6.27 -5.62
N PRO A 20 17.88 5.51 -4.51
CA PRO A 20 19.08 4.74 -4.19
C PRO A 20 19.30 3.60 -5.19
N GLU A 21 20.40 3.64 -5.95
CA GLU A 21 20.76 2.60 -6.93
C GLU A 21 20.93 1.22 -6.27
N LYS A 22 21.54 1.20 -5.08
CA LYS A 22 21.69 -0.01 -4.27
C LYS A 22 20.64 0.02 -3.17
N PRO A 23 19.77 -1.01 -3.07
CA PRO A 23 18.82 -1.11 -1.99
C PRO A 23 19.52 -1.05 -0.62
N PHE A 24 18.96 -0.30 0.32
CA PHE A 24 19.45 -0.24 1.69
C PHE A 24 18.32 -0.32 2.70
N VAL A 25 18.65 -0.80 3.91
CA VAL A 25 17.67 -0.98 4.99
C VAL A 25 17.83 0.12 6.02
N GLN A 26 16.71 0.72 6.43
CA GLN A 26 16.67 1.66 7.55
C GLN A 26 15.69 1.19 8.62
N ILE A 27 16.08 1.38 9.88
CA ILE A 27 15.23 1.08 11.03
C ILE A 27 14.40 2.31 11.40
N LEU A 28 13.08 2.18 11.32
CA LEU A 28 12.11 3.24 11.58
C LEU A 28 11.20 2.87 12.76
N PRO A 29 10.67 3.85 13.51
CA PRO A 29 9.67 3.57 14.53
C PRO A 29 8.39 3.01 13.88
N ARG A 30 7.78 1.98 14.49
CA ARG A 30 6.50 1.45 14.00
C ARG A 30 5.36 2.47 14.15
N HIS A 31 5.42 3.33 15.16
CA HIS A 31 4.39 4.33 15.42
C HIS A 31 5.01 5.66 15.81
N LYS A 32 4.67 6.73 15.07
CA LYS A 32 5.27 8.08 15.24
C LYS A 32 5.07 8.70 16.62
N LYS A 33 4.05 8.26 17.37
CA LYS A 33 3.68 8.85 18.66
C LYS A 33 3.73 7.87 19.84
N ARG A 34 4.12 6.61 19.62
CA ARG A 34 4.05 5.56 20.65
C ARG A 34 5.37 4.80 20.66
N ASP A 35 6.26 5.23 21.55
CA ASP A 35 7.63 4.69 21.64
C ASP A 35 7.65 3.19 21.97
N GLY A 36 6.65 2.70 22.72
CA GLY A 36 6.49 1.27 23.03
C GLY A 36 6.01 0.40 21.87
N ALA A 37 5.77 0.94 20.67
CA ALA A 37 5.31 0.16 19.52
C ALA A 37 6.43 -0.62 18.81
N GLY A 38 7.70 -0.41 19.20
CA GLY A 38 8.85 -1.06 18.60
C GLY A 38 9.30 -0.41 17.28
N LYS A 39 10.27 -1.05 16.63
CA LYS A 39 10.88 -0.59 15.37
C LYS A 39 10.51 -1.54 14.22
N LYS A 40 10.62 -1.05 12.99
CA LYS A 40 10.49 -1.81 11.74
C LYS A 40 11.72 -1.57 10.88
N ALA A 41 12.13 -2.56 10.11
CA ALA A 41 13.12 -2.36 9.07
C ALA A 41 12.39 -2.14 7.74
N THR A 42 12.77 -1.09 7.01
CA THR A 42 12.21 -0.74 5.71
C THR A 42 13.35 -0.71 4.70
N THR A 43 13.21 -1.45 3.60
CA THR A 43 14.16 -1.38 2.49
C THR A 43 13.75 -0.24 1.56
N PHE A 44 14.74 0.54 1.15
CA PHE A 44 14.60 1.64 0.20
C PHE A 44 15.37 1.27 -1.06
N ALA A 45 14.75 1.41 -2.23
CA ALA A 45 15.31 1.05 -3.53
C ALA A 45 14.80 2.03 -4.60
N ASN A 46 15.55 2.24 -5.67
CA ASN A 46 15.11 3.09 -6.78
C ASN A 46 13.85 2.57 -7.52
N ARG A 47 13.49 1.29 -7.34
CA ARG A 47 12.24 0.71 -7.87
C ARG A 47 11.35 0.26 -6.72
N ILE A 48 10.10 0.69 -6.78
CA ILE A 48 9.08 0.34 -5.78
C ILE A 48 7.77 -0.07 -6.45
N TRP A 49 7.01 -0.92 -5.78
CA TRP A 49 5.65 -1.29 -6.13
C TRP A 49 4.65 -0.37 -5.44
N LEU A 50 3.67 0.08 -6.21
CA LEU A 50 2.48 0.79 -5.75
C LEU A 50 1.24 -0.04 -6.07
N ASP A 51 0.16 0.11 -5.30
CA ASP A 51 -1.14 -0.42 -5.70
C ASP A 51 -1.66 0.32 -6.94
N TYR A 52 -2.29 -0.41 -7.85
CA TYR A 52 -2.80 0.13 -9.12
C TYR A 52 -3.83 1.24 -8.89
N GLY A 53 -4.69 1.10 -7.87
CA GLY A 53 -5.68 2.11 -7.53
C GLY A 53 -5.05 3.46 -7.14
N ASP A 54 -3.94 3.41 -6.40
CA ASP A 54 -3.17 4.61 -6.07
C ASP A 54 -2.48 5.15 -7.33
N ALA A 55 -1.81 4.30 -8.12
CA ALA A 55 -1.15 4.71 -9.36
C ALA A 55 -2.10 5.38 -10.36
N ALA A 56 -3.32 4.85 -10.50
CA ALA A 56 -4.36 5.38 -11.39
C ALA A 56 -4.93 6.74 -10.93
N ALA A 57 -4.77 7.10 -9.66
CA ALA A 57 -5.22 8.39 -9.13
C ALA A 57 -4.20 9.52 -9.33
N ILE A 58 -2.97 9.19 -9.74
CA ILE A 58 -1.86 10.15 -9.86
C ILE A 58 -1.79 10.74 -11.27
N ASN A 59 -1.52 12.04 -11.35
CA ASN A 59 -1.33 12.74 -12.61
C ASN A 59 0.15 13.02 -12.88
N LYS A 60 0.51 13.17 -14.16
CA LYS A 60 1.84 13.63 -14.56
C LYS A 60 2.09 15.04 -13.99
N GLY A 61 3.28 15.24 -13.40
CA GLY A 61 3.69 16.47 -12.72
C GLY A 61 3.18 16.60 -11.29
N GLU A 62 2.42 15.62 -10.79
CA GLU A 62 1.88 15.65 -9.43
C GLU A 62 2.95 15.24 -8.41
N GLU A 63 2.96 15.95 -7.27
CA GLU A 63 3.77 15.62 -6.11
C GLU A 63 2.97 14.78 -5.11
N VAL A 64 3.51 13.61 -4.77
CA VAL A 64 2.89 12.63 -3.88
C VAL A 64 3.79 12.39 -2.66
N THR A 65 3.20 12.08 -1.51
CA THR A 65 3.97 11.61 -0.34
C THR A 65 4.11 10.09 -0.40
N LEU A 66 5.35 9.59 -0.38
CA LEU A 66 5.68 8.21 -0.07
C LEU A 66 5.78 8.05 1.45
N MET A 67 4.90 7.22 2.03
CA MET A 67 4.79 7.07 3.48
C MET A 67 6.11 6.65 4.12
N ASP A 68 6.52 7.41 5.15
CA ASP A 68 7.78 7.22 5.91
C ASP A 68 9.07 7.30 5.07
N TRP A 69 9.01 7.86 3.86
CA TRP A 69 10.18 8.12 3.02
C TRP A 69 10.36 9.61 2.71
N GLY A 70 9.35 10.25 2.11
CA GLY A 70 9.45 11.63 1.62
C GLY A 70 8.48 11.86 0.46
N ASN A 71 8.64 12.98 -0.25
CA ASN A 71 7.81 13.25 -1.42
C ASN A 71 8.49 12.74 -2.70
N ALA A 72 7.70 12.52 -3.74
CA ALA A 72 8.18 12.26 -5.08
C ALA A 72 7.30 13.00 -6.10
N ILE A 73 7.88 13.39 -7.23
CA ILE A 73 7.17 14.03 -8.34
C ILE A 73 7.12 13.04 -9.50
N ILE A 74 5.93 12.84 -10.05
CA ILE A 74 5.75 11.98 -11.23
C ILE A 74 6.11 12.77 -12.48
N GLU A 75 7.07 12.26 -13.25
CA GLU A 75 7.52 12.88 -14.51
C GLU A 75 6.91 12.20 -15.73
N GLU A 76 6.69 10.89 -15.65
CA GLU A 76 6.15 10.08 -16.73
C GLU A 76 5.20 9.01 -16.19
N ILE A 77 4.14 8.76 -16.96
CA ILE A 77 3.20 7.65 -16.75
C ILE A 77 3.21 6.83 -18.03
N LYS A 78 3.75 5.62 -17.97
CA LYS A 78 3.78 4.70 -19.10
C LYS A 78 2.53 3.84 -19.08
N MET A 79 1.90 3.74 -20.25
CA MET A 79 0.68 2.97 -20.44
C MET A 79 0.87 2.02 -21.62
N ASP A 80 0.36 0.81 -21.47
CA ASP A 80 0.19 -0.14 -22.57
C ASP A 80 -1.30 -0.46 -22.70
N SER A 81 -1.85 -0.28 -23.90
CA SER A 81 -3.25 -0.59 -24.21
C SER A 81 -4.27 0.05 -23.24
N GLY A 82 -3.97 1.24 -22.71
CA GLY A 82 -4.81 1.96 -21.75
C GLY A 82 -4.65 1.54 -20.29
N VAL A 83 -3.73 0.64 -19.98
CA VAL A 83 -3.39 0.19 -18.62
C VAL A 83 -2.05 0.80 -18.20
N ILE A 84 -1.95 1.32 -16.99
CA ILE A 84 -0.70 1.85 -16.46
C ILE A 84 0.25 0.69 -16.16
N THR A 85 1.45 0.73 -16.75
CA THR A 85 2.48 -0.31 -16.56
C THR A 85 3.62 0.15 -15.67
N GLU A 86 3.96 1.45 -15.72
CA GLU A 86 5.08 2.00 -14.97
C GLU A 86 4.88 3.51 -14.74
N LEU A 87 5.28 4.00 -13.57
CA LEU A 87 5.50 5.41 -13.30
C LEU A 87 7.01 5.68 -13.27
N VAL A 88 7.43 6.86 -13.72
CA VAL A 88 8.81 7.33 -13.60
C VAL A 88 8.80 8.74 -13.00
N GLY A 89 9.75 9.02 -12.11
CA GLY A 89 9.81 10.31 -11.44
C GLY A 89 10.98 10.45 -10.49
N GLU A 90 10.97 11.54 -9.73
CA GLU A 90 12.07 11.95 -8.86
C GLU A 90 11.65 12.05 -7.40
N LEU A 91 12.50 11.56 -6.50
CA LEU A 91 12.41 11.73 -5.06
C LEU A 91 12.77 13.18 -4.68
N ARG A 92 11.91 13.80 -3.87
CA ARG A 92 12.03 15.17 -3.35
C ARG A 92 11.90 15.16 -1.83
N LEU A 93 13.00 14.85 -1.14
CA LEU A 93 13.03 14.75 0.33
C LEU A 93 12.81 16.10 1.05
N GLU A 94 13.03 17.22 0.36
CA GLU A 94 12.79 18.58 0.88
C GLU A 94 11.31 19.00 0.81
N GLY A 95 10.47 18.21 0.15
CA GLY A 95 9.04 18.46 -0.01
C GLY A 95 8.28 18.42 1.32
N SER A 96 7.17 19.16 1.40
CA SER A 96 6.31 19.16 2.58
C SER A 96 5.21 18.10 2.47
N VAL A 97 5.19 17.15 3.40
CA VAL A 97 4.12 16.12 3.51
C VAL A 97 2.73 16.72 3.77
N LYS A 98 2.65 18.02 4.10
CA LYS A 98 1.39 18.75 4.33
C LYS A 98 0.79 19.33 3.06
N THR A 99 1.58 19.50 1.99
CA THR A 99 1.13 20.15 0.75
C THR A 99 0.64 19.15 -0.29
N THR A 100 1.08 17.90 -0.21
CA THR A 100 0.65 16.83 -1.11
C THR A 100 -0.75 16.32 -0.76
N LYS A 101 -1.58 16.09 -1.78
CA LYS A 101 -2.93 15.53 -1.61
C LYS A 101 -2.92 14.03 -1.37
N LEU A 102 -2.04 13.31 -2.07
CA LEU A 102 -1.96 11.86 -2.02
C LEU A 102 -0.82 11.39 -1.11
N LYS A 103 -1.14 10.41 -0.26
CA LYS A 103 -0.19 9.72 0.62
C LYS A 103 -0.25 8.25 0.32
N ILE A 104 0.82 7.74 -0.26
CA ILE A 104 0.84 6.43 -0.91
C ILE A 104 1.70 5.48 -0.09
N THR A 105 1.22 4.24 0.01
CA THR A 105 2.00 3.14 0.59
C THR A 105 2.75 2.43 -0.52
N TRP A 106 3.98 2.03 -0.24
CA TRP A 106 4.90 1.50 -1.25
C TRP A 106 5.68 0.31 -0.69
N LEU A 107 6.16 -0.55 -1.59
CA LEU A 107 6.97 -1.71 -1.26
C LEU A 107 8.21 -1.74 -2.16
N ALA A 108 9.40 -1.96 -1.61
CA ALA A 108 10.61 -2.06 -2.43
C ALA A 108 10.53 -3.25 -3.40
N ASP A 109 10.96 -3.05 -4.64
CA ASP A 109 11.10 -4.12 -5.63
C ASP A 109 12.42 -4.85 -5.43
N VAL A 110 12.41 -5.85 -4.55
CA VAL A 110 13.58 -6.66 -4.15
C VAL A 110 13.21 -8.15 -4.14
N GLU A 111 14.19 -9.05 -4.10
CA GLU A 111 13.93 -10.50 -4.13
C GLU A 111 13.31 -11.04 -2.84
N GLU A 112 13.53 -10.37 -1.69
CA GLU A 112 13.08 -10.81 -0.36
C GLU A 112 11.60 -10.44 -0.05
N LEU A 113 10.70 -10.72 -1.00
CA LEU A 113 9.27 -10.52 -0.84
C LEU A 113 8.55 -11.82 -0.51
N VAL A 114 7.79 -11.84 0.58
CA VAL A 114 7.02 -13.00 1.03
C VAL A 114 5.58 -12.88 0.53
N PRO A 115 5.08 -13.87 -0.24
CA PRO A 115 3.67 -13.93 -0.62
C PRO A 115 2.83 -14.31 0.60
N LEU A 116 1.75 -13.55 0.83
CA LEU A 116 0.83 -13.77 1.93
C LEU A 116 -0.61 -13.70 1.46
N THR A 117 -1.49 -14.39 2.17
CA THR A 117 -2.93 -14.27 1.99
C THR A 117 -3.48 -13.34 3.06
N LEU A 118 -3.98 -12.18 2.65
CA LEU A 118 -4.74 -11.31 3.52
C LEU A 118 -6.17 -11.84 3.59
N VAL A 119 -6.67 -12.03 4.80
CA VAL A 119 -8.07 -12.35 5.07
C VAL A 119 -8.73 -11.10 5.59
N GLU A 120 -9.59 -10.48 4.79
CA GLU A 120 -10.41 -9.36 5.23
C GLU A 120 -11.72 -9.89 5.83
N CYS A 121 -11.97 -9.52 7.08
CA CYS A 121 -13.17 -9.89 7.81
C CYS A 121 -14.10 -8.68 7.89
N ASP A 122 -15.26 -8.75 7.24
CA ASP A 122 -16.30 -7.73 7.33
C ASP A 122 -17.37 -8.13 8.37
N TYR A 123 -18.37 -7.28 8.59
CA TYR A 123 -19.50 -7.57 9.45
C TYR A 123 -20.21 -8.85 9.01
N LEU A 124 -20.38 -9.78 9.95
CA LEU A 124 -21.12 -11.02 9.74
C LEU A 124 -22.61 -10.76 9.42
N ILE A 125 -23.15 -9.63 9.90
CA ILE A 125 -24.58 -9.29 9.80
C ILE A 125 -24.74 -7.86 9.27
N ASN A 126 -25.35 -7.72 8.09
CA ASN A 126 -25.54 -6.41 7.44
C ASN A 126 -26.78 -5.63 7.94
N LYS A 127 -27.39 -6.06 9.06
CA LYS A 127 -28.63 -5.48 9.60
C LYS A 127 -28.43 -4.89 11.00
N LYS A 128 -28.71 -3.59 11.15
CA LYS A 128 -28.54 -2.83 12.41
C LYS A 128 -29.34 -3.35 13.61
N LYS A 129 -30.46 -4.05 13.41
CA LYS A 129 -31.27 -4.62 14.50
C LYS A 129 -31.95 -5.90 14.05
N ILE A 130 -31.74 -6.98 14.78
CA ILE A 130 -32.41 -8.27 14.58
C ILE A 130 -33.58 -8.32 15.56
N CYS A 131 -34.82 -8.34 15.04
CA CYS A 131 -36.00 -8.52 15.87
C CYS A 131 -36.22 -10.03 16.11
N SER A 132 -36.66 -10.42 17.31
CA SER A 132 -36.86 -11.82 17.75
C SER A 132 -37.62 -12.70 16.73
N LYS A 133 -38.61 -12.13 16.03
CA LYS A 133 -39.39 -12.83 14.98
C LYS A 133 -38.60 -13.17 13.69
N THR A 134 -37.38 -12.64 13.55
CA THR A 134 -36.54 -12.78 12.35
C THR A 134 -35.37 -13.76 12.55
N ALA A 135 -35.21 -14.31 13.76
CA ALA A 135 -34.09 -15.19 14.12
C ALA A 135 -34.04 -16.47 13.26
N PHE A 136 -35.17 -16.93 12.74
CA PHE A 136 -35.26 -18.12 11.87
C PHE A 136 -34.69 -17.95 10.44
N LEU A 137 -34.28 -16.73 10.07
CA LEU A 137 -33.76 -16.41 8.72
C LEU A 137 -32.31 -15.91 8.77
N PHE A 138 -31.55 -16.28 9.81
CA PHE A 138 -30.17 -15.81 10.04
C PHE A 138 -29.26 -15.96 8.81
N THR A 139 -29.42 -17.06 8.07
CA THR A 139 -28.66 -17.34 6.83
C THR A 139 -28.93 -16.33 5.70
N LYS A 140 -30.07 -15.62 5.71
CA LYS A 140 -30.40 -14.58 4.70
C LYS A 140 -29.75 -13.23 4.96
N PHE A 141 -29.16 -13.02 6.14
CA PHE A 141 -28.53 -11.75 6.53
C PHE A 141 -27.01 -11.83 6.63
N LEU A 142 -26.43 -13.00 6.30
CA LEU A 142 -24.99 -13.18 6.19
C LEU A 142 -24.48 -12.38 5.00
N SER A 143 -23.40 -11.62 5.23
CA SER A 143 -22.65 -10.98 4.15
C SER A 143 -22.07 -12.07 3.23
N PRO A 144 -22.35 -12.04 1.91
CA PRO A 144 -21.77 -13.00 0.95
C PRO A 144 -20.24 -12.91 0.88
N GLN A 145 -19.64 -11.78 1.29
CA GLN A 145 -18.20 -11.51 1.28
C GLN A 145 -17.56 -11.54 2.69
N PHE A 146 -18.11 -12.30 3.64
CA PHE A 146 -17.59 -12.32 5.02
C PHE A 146 -16.08 -12.61 5.14
N LEU A 147 -15.51 -13.36 4.19
CA LEU A 147 -14.07 -13.59 4.08
C LEU A 147 -13.64 -13.38 2.62
N LEU A 148 -12.82 -12.36 2.39
CA LEU A 148 -12.12 -12.17 1.13
C LEU A 148 -10.65 -12.56 1.32
N ASN A 149 -10.17 -13.50 0.51
CA ASN A 149 -8.76 -13.88 0.46
C ASN A 149 -8.10 -13.10 -0.68
N VAL A 150 -7.10 -12.29 -0.37
CA VAL A 150 -6.35 -11.52 -1.37
C VAL A 150 -4.87 -11.85 -1.27
N GLY A 151 -4.24 -12.13 -2.41
CA GLY A 151 -2.79 -12.34 -2.50
C GLY A 151 -2.04 -11.01 -2.42
N VAL A 152 -1.16 -10.88 -1.44
CA VAL A 152 -0.35 -9.68 -1.22
C VAL A 152 1.13 -10.01 -1.11
N MET A 153 1.98 -9.06 -1.50
CA MET A 153 3.42 -9.14 -1.27
C MET A 153 3.80 -8.27 -0.06
N LEU A 154 4.71 -8.76 0.78
CA LEU A 154 5.23 -8.05 1.95
C LEU A 154 6.74 -8.24 2.06
N GLN A 155 7.43 -7.24 2.60
CA GLN A 155 8.86 -7.36 2.90
C GLN A 155 9.09 -8.22 4.16
N GLU A 156 10.01 -9.19 4.11
CA GLU A 156 10.18 -10.23 5.13
C GLU A 156 10.64 -9.75 6.52
N ASN A 157 11.03 -8.48 6.68
CA ASN A 157 11.56 -7.97 7.94
C ASN A 157 10.48 -7.73 9.01
N LEU A 158 9.87 -8.82 9.46
CA LEU A 158 8.90 -8.94 10.53
C LEU A 158 9.48 -9.80 11.66
N CYS A 159 10.14 -9.16 12.61
CA CYS A 159 10.00 -9.44 14.04
C CYS A 159 10.42 -8.20 14.82
#